data_AF-A0A1H7J3C2-F1
#
_entry.id   AF-A0A1H7J3C2-F1
#
_cell.length_a   1.000
_cell.length_b   1.000
_cell.length_c   1.000
_cell.angle_alpha   90.00
_cell.angle_beta   90.00
_cell.angle_gamma   90.00
#
_symmetry.space_group_name_H-M   'P 1'
#
loop_
_entity.id
_entity.type
_entity.pdbx_description
1 polymer ?
#
loop_
_entity_poly.entity_id
_entity_poly.type
_entity_poly.pdbx_seq_one_letter_code
_entity_poly.pdbx_strand_id
1 'polypeptide(L)'
;MTTRSPRSADRFLAVAAALAALAAGVLAVAVAPTDAVQGQPQRLMYVHVPAAWLAYLCFAGVLVTSIAFLVRRDLRWDRVAQAAAELGVGMTALAIALGSVWGRPVWGVWWVWDPRLVTTAVLLLVYLGYLSVRGLGDDRAAGARRAAAVGIIGFANVPVVHFSVVWWRTLHQPASVLSPDPAPMDPRMAAALGVAVLAFTLAGALVVRRRLRVLAVADTAAAPPAEGDAPTGVAAEPLVVVPRSRS
;
A
#
# COMPACT_ATOMS: atom_id res chain seq x y z
N MET A 1 13.98 29.64 5.18
CA MET A 1 13.27 28.45 4.68
C MET A 1 13.62 27.26 5.58
N THR A 2 12.84 27.00 6.63
CA THR A 2 13.16 26.00 7.66
C THR A 2 12.86 24.59 7.17
N THR A 3 13.92 23.81 6.89
CA THR A 3 13.81 22.38 6.58
C THR A 3 13.39 21.61 7.85
N ARG A 4 12.11 21.24 7.91
CA ARG A 4 11.55 20.41 8.98
C ARG A 4 12.28 19.05 9.07
N SER A 5 12.68 18.62 10.28
CA SER A 5 13.30 17.31 10.48
C SER A 5 12.37 16.16 10.08
N PRO A 6 12.87 14.98 9.68
CA PRO A 6 12.04 13.86 9.19
C PRO A 6 10.95 13.41 10.19
N ARG A 7 11.19 13.58 11.49
CA ARG A 7 10.22 13.29 12.56
C ARG A 7 9.14 14.36 12.73
N SER A 8 9.40 15.60 12.32
CA SER A 8 8.41 16.67 12.33
C SER A 8 7.46 16.58 11.14
N ALA A 9 7.95 16.16 9.97
CA ALA A 9 7.13 15.90 8.79
C ALA A 9 6.10 14.77 9.02
N ASP A 10 6.52 13.67 9.65
CA ASP A 10 5.61 12.56 9.97
C ASP A 10 4.55 12.91 11.02
N ARG A 11 4.92 13.74 12.02
CA ARG A 11 3.96 14.25 12.99
C ARG A 11 2.92 15.14 12.33
N PHE A 12 3.36 16.05 11.47
CA PHE A 12 2.46 16.89 10.69
C PHE A 12 1.51 16.05 9.83
N LEU A 13 2.04 15.06 9.10
CA LEU A 13 1.23 14.19 8.25
C LEU A 13 0.24 13.34 9.07
N ALA A 14 0.65 12.85 10.24
CA ALA A 14 -0.24 12.12 11.15
C ALA A 14 -1.39 12.98 11.67
N VAL A 15 -1.11 14.22 12.10
CA VAL A 15 -2.14 15.16 12.54
C VAL A 15 -3.06 15.51 11.38
N ALA A 16 -2.52 15.81 10.20
CA ALA A 16 -3.32 16.12 9.01
C ALA A 16 -4.22 14.94 8.60
N ALA A 17 -3.71 13.71 8.60
CA ALA A 17 -4.48 12.51 8.33
C ALA A 17 -5.59 12.28 9.36
N ALA A 18 -5.30 12.49 10.65
CA ALA A 18 -6.28 12.33 11.73
C ALA A 18 -7.41 13.37 11.63
N LEU A 19 -7.07 14.64 11.39
CA LEU A 19 -8.06 15.71 11.19
C LEU A 19 -8.91 15.47 9.94
N ALA A 20 -8.29 15.05 8.83
CA ALA A 20 -9.01 14.71 7.61
C ALA A 20 -9.94 13.50 7.82
N ALA A 21 -9.51 12.48 8.55
CA ALA A 21 -10.33 11.32 8.87
C ALA A 21 -11.53 11.69 9.78
N LEU A 22 -11.29 12.54 10.78
CA LEU A 22 -12.38 13.05 11.64
C LEU A 22 -13.38 13.87 10.82
N ALA A 23 -12.89 14.79 9.98
CA ALA A 23 -13.74 15.59 9.10
C ALA A 23 -14.53 14.70 8.12
N ALA A 24 -13.89 13.70 7.53
CA ALA A 24 -14.55 12.72 6.67
C ALA A 24 -15.67 11.99 7.42
N GLY A 25 -15.41 11.52 8.65
CA GLY A 25 -16.42 10.85 9.48
C GLY A 25 -17.61 11.75 9.82
N VAL A 26 -17.36 13.00 10.21
CA VAL A 26 -18.42 13.98 10.50
C VAL A 26 -19.24 14.27 9.24
N LEU A 27 -18.59 14.53 8.11
CA LEU A 27 -19.29 14.77 6.85
C LEU A 27 -20.10 13.55 6.42
N ALA A 28 -19.51 12.35 6.53
CA ALA A 28 -20.11 11.10 6.14
C ALA A 28 -21.30 10.68 7.00
N VAL A 29 -21.41 11.13 8.26
CA VAL A 29 -22.49 10.72 9.18
C VAL A 29 -23.51 11.84 9.41
N ALA A 30 -23.04 13.07 9.62
CA ALA A 30 -23.90 14.18 10.04
C ALA A 30 -24.36 15.09 8.88
N VAL A 31 -23.63 15.14 7.77
CA VAL A 31 -23.88 16.10 6.68
C VAL A 31 -24.39 15.44 5.41
N ALA A 32 -23.79 14.32 5.01
CA ALA A 32 -24.18 13.62 3.81
C ALA A 32 -25.58 13.01 3.98
N PRO A 33 -26.52 13.31 3.06
CA PRO A 33 -27.84 12.70 3.09
C PRO A 33 -27.73 11.20 2.86
N THR A 34 -28.74 10.49 3.32
CA THR A 34 -28.90 9.07 3.00
C THR A 34 -29.27 8.93 1.52
N ASP A 35 -28.68 7.96 0.83
CA ASP A 35 -28.97 7.70 -0.57
C ASP A 35 -30.42 7.25 -0.77
N ALA A 36 -31.07 7.78 -1.81
CA ALA A 36 -32.48 7.52 -2.08
C ALA A 36 -32.77 6.09 -2.51
N VAL A 37 -31.80 5.40 -3.12
CA VAL A 37 -31.96 4.04 -3.66
C VAL A 37 -31.40 3.00 -2.70
N GLN A 38 -30.19 3.23 -2.20
CA GLN A 38 -29.45 2.27 -1.40
C GLN A 38 -29.67 2.43 0.10
N GLY A 39 -30.27 3.54 0.55
CA GLY A 39 -30.50 3.81 1.96
C GLY A 39 -29.20 3.99 2.76
N GLN A 40 -29.25 3.66 4.06
CA GLN A 40 -28.11 3.82 4.98
C GLN A 40 -26.85 3.01 4.60
N PRO A 41 -26.94 1.79 4.02
CA PRO A 41 -25.76 1.04 3.56
C PRO A 41 -24.80 1.82 2.67
N GLN A 42 -25.28 2.82 1.90
CA GLN A 42 -24.43 3.66 1.06
C GLN A 42 -23.30 4.33 1.83
N ARG A 43 -23.43 4.59 3.15
CA ARG A 43 -22.36 5.23 3.93
C ARG A 43 -21.06 4.42 3.97
N LEU A 44 -21.10 3.12 3.68
CA LEU A 44 -19.90 2.30 3.49
C LEU A 44 -19.03 2.82 2.33
N MET A 45 -19.60 3.53 1.36
CA MET A 45 -18.89 4.19 0.26
C MET A 45 -17.73 5.07 0.76
N TYR A 46 -17.92 5.77 1.87
CA TYR A 46 -16.93 6.71 2.43
C TYR A 46 -15.70 6.00 3.03
N VAL A 47 -15.68 4.67 3.06
CA VAL A 47 -14.51 3.87 3.47
C VAL A 47 -14.10 2.92 2.35
N HIS A 48 -15.06 2.26 1.70
CA HIS A 48 -14.83 1.33 0.59
C HIS A 48 -14.15 2.01 -0.61
N VAL A 49 -14.68 3.14 -1.09
CA VAL A 49 -14.14 3.82 -2.27
C VAL A 49 -12.76 4.41 -2.00
N PRO A 50 -12.50 5.10 -0.87
CA PRO A 50 -11.14 5.52 -0.52
C PRO A 50 -10.13 4.37 -0.37
N ALA A 51 -10.55 3.20 0.13
CA ALA A 51 -9.68 2.03 0.18
C ALA A 51 -9.32 1.53 -1.23
N ALA A 52 -10.30 1.40 -2.13
CA ALA A 52 -10.05 1.02 -3.53
C ALA A 52 -9.15 2.03 -4.26
N TRP A 53 -9.42 3.33 -4.06
CA TRP A 53 -8.58 4.42 -4.57
C TRP A 53 -7.13 4.29 -4.10
N LEU A 54 -6.92 4.11 -2.79
CA LEU A 54 -5.58 4.02 -2.22
C LEU A 54 -4.84 2.76 -2.71
N ALA A 55 -5.55 1.66 -2.93
CA ALA A 55 -4.99 0.47 -3.56
C ALA A 55 -4.45 0.77 -4.97
N TYR A 56 -5.24 1.44 -5.82
CA TYR A 56 -4.81 1.84 -7.16
C TYR A 56 -3.61 2.79 -7.12
N LEU A 57 -3.63 3.79 -6.24
CA LEU A 57 -2.51 4.70 -6.07
C LEU A 57 -1.23 3.96 -5.65
N CYS A 58 -1.34 2.98 -4.75
CA CYS A 58 -0.23 2.14 -4.35
C CYS A 58 0.31 1.31 -5.52
N PHE A 59 -0.55 0.66 -6.29
CA PHE A 59 -0.14 -0.15 -7.44
C PHE A 59 0.45 0.68 -8.59
N ALA A 60 -0.04 1.91 -8.81
CA ALA A 60 0.60 2.87 -9.70
C ALA A 60 2.00 3.25 -9.19
N GLY A 61 2.14 3.43 -7.87
CA GLY A 61 3.44 3.57 -7.21
C GLY A 61 4.37 2.39 -7.50
N VAL A 62 3.88 1.15 -7.35
CA VAL A 62 4.62 -0.07 -7.66
C VAL A 62 5.09 -0.08 -9.12
N LEU A 63 4.23 0.26 -10.08
CA LEU A 63 4.60 0.34 -11.50
C LEU A 63 5.79 1.29 -11.70
N VAL A 64 5.63 2.55 -11.24
CA VAL A 64 6.62 3.61 -11.47
C VAL A 64 7.96 3.26 -10.82
N THR A 65 7.94 2.78 -9.57
CA THR A 65 9.18 2.49 -8.84
C THR A 65 9.80 1.16 -9.25
N SER A 66 9.03 0.18 -9.73
CA SER A 66 9.57 -1.03 -10.35
C SER A 66 10.31 -0.70 -11.65
N ILE A 67 9.76 0.17 -12.50
CA ILE A 67 10.45 0.66 -13.71
C ILE A 67 11.72 1.41 -13.31
N ALA A 68 11.64 2.33 -12.35
CA ALA A 68 12.80 3.07 -11.87
C ALA A 68 13.90 2.14 -11.31
N PHE A 69 13.53 1.09 -10.59
CA PHE A 69 14.44 0.05 -10.12
C PHE A 69 15.13 -0.68 -11.27
N LEU A 70 14.38 -1.11 -12.29
CA LEU A 70 14.95 -1.84 -13.43
C LEU A 70 15.91 -0.99 -14.28
N VAL A 71 15.62 0.31 -14.41
CA VAL A 71 16.46 1.27 -15.15
C VAL A 71 17.71 1.64 -14.34
N ARG A 72 17.53 2.01 -13.06
CA ARG A 72 18.63 2.56 -12.24
C ARG A 72 19.41 1.51 -11.45
N ARG A 73 18.87 0.30 -11.32
CA ARG A 73 19.43 -0.81 -10.53
C ARG A 73 19.68 -0.45 -9.06
N ASP A 74 18.89 0.48 -8.53
CA ASP A 74 18.99 0.94 -7.14
C ASP A 74 17.82 0.40 -6.29
N LEU A 75 18.15 -0.43 -5.29
CA LEU A 75 17.21 -1.08 -4.37
C LEU A 75 16.36 -0.11 -3.54
N ARG A 76 16.71 1.18 -3.50
CA ARG A 76 15.86 2.22 -2.90
C ARG A 76 14.49 2.30 -3.59
N TRP A 77 14.44 2.11 -4.90
CA TRP A 77 13.20 2.10 -5.67
C TRP A 77 12.37 0.85 -5.39
N ASP A 78 13.02 -0.32 -5.28
CA ASP A 78 12.36 -1.56 -4.87
C ASP A 78 11.74 -1.44 -3.47
N ARG A 79 12.41 -0.78 -2.52
CA ARG A 79 11.83 -0.53 -1.19
C ARG A 79 10.52 0.24 -1.25
N VAL A 80 10.41 1.23 -2.14
CA VAL A 80 9.15 1.97 -2.35
C VAL A 80 8.11 1.08 -2.98
N ALA A 81 8.48 0.26 -3.97
CA ALA A 81 7.58 -0.72 -4.58
C ALA A 81 7.04 -1.71 -3.53
N GLN A 82 7.91 -2.26 -2.68
CA GLN A 82 7.52 -3.16 -1.60
C GLN A 82 6.52 -2.51 -0.64
N ALA A 83 6.86 -1.34 -0.11
CA ALA A 83 6.02 -0.66 0.87
C ALA A 83 4.65 -0.28 0.29
N ALA A 84 4.62 0.14 -0.97
CA ALA A 84 3.37 0.42 -1.68
C ALA A 84 2.56 -0.86 -1.91
N ALA A 85 3.19 -1.96 -2.36
CA ALA A 85 2.50 -3.23 -2.58
C ALA A 85 1.88 -3.80 -1.30
N GLU A 86 2.60 -3.78 -0.18
CA GLU A 86 2.09 -4.24 1.13
C GLU A 86 0.83 -3.47 1.54
N LEU A 87 0.85 -2.13 1.42
CA LEU A 87 -0.32 -1.30 1.70
C LEU A 87 -1.46 -1.54 0.70
N GLY A 88 -1.14 -1.62 -0.60
CA GLY A 88 -2.10 -1.84 -1.68
C GLY A 88 -2.85 -3.17 -1.55
N VAL A 89 -2.15 -4.25 -1.17
CA VAL A 89 -2.76 -5.55 -0.87
C VAL A 89 -3.74 -5.42 0.30
N GLY A 90 -3.33 -4.80 1.40
CA GLY A 90 -4.20 -4.58 2.56
C GLY A 90 -5.45 -3.76 2.21
N MET A 91 -5.29 -2.70 1.42
CA MET A 91 -6.41 -1.86 0.97
C MET A 91 -7.33 -2.58 -0.01
N THR A 92 -6.79 -3.45 -0.88
CA THR A 92 -7.59 -4.27 -1.80
C THR A 92 -8.42 -5.29 -1.03
N ALA A 93 -7.82 -5.97 -0.04
CA ALA A 93 -8.53 -6.91 0.82
C ALA A 93 -9.63 -6.20 1.62
N LEU A 94 -9.34 -5.01 2.17
CA LEU A 94 -10.32 -4.18 2.85
C LEU A 94 -11.46 -3.76 1.92
N ALA A 95 -11.15 -3.34 0.70
CA ALA A 95 -12.16 -2.97 -0.30
C ALA A 95 -13.08 -4.14 -0.63
N ILE A 96 -12.55 -5.35 -0.84
CA ILE A 96 -13.36 -6.57 -1.07
C ILE A 96 -14.25 -6.86 0.14
N ALA A 97 -13.71 -6.84 1.35
CA ALA A 97 -14.47 -7.12 2.57
C ALA A 97 -15.62 -6.11 2.77
N LEU A 98 -15.32 -4.80 2.67
CA LEU A 98 -16.32 -3.75 2.77
C LEU A 98 -17.35 -3.82 1.63
N GLY A 99 -16.90 -4.16 0.42
CA GLY A 99 -17.78 -4.35 -0.73
C GLY A 99 -18.74 -5.52 -0.53
N SER A 100 -18.29 -6.60 0.11
CA SER A 100 -19.15 -7.75 0.46
C SER A 100 -20.19 -7.37 1.51
N VAL A 101 -19.79 -6.63 2.56
CA VAL A 101 -20.71 -6.10 3.59
C VAL A 101 -21.74 -5.15 2.99
N TRP A 102 -21.33 -4.32 2.02
CA TRP A 102 -22.24 -3.41 1.32
C TRP A 102 -23.15 -4.15 0.33
N GLY A 103 -22.64 -5.18 -0.35
CA GLY A 103 -23.40 -6.00 -1.29
C GLY A 103 -24.56 -6.76 -0.64
N ARG A 104 -24.42 -7.21 0.62
CA ARG A 104 -25.47 -7.97 1.31
C ARG A 104 -26.82 -7.23 1.39
N PRO A 105 -26.90 -5.98 1.89
CA PRO A 105 -28.16 -5.24 1.92
C PRO A 105 -28.58 -4.67 0.56
N VAL A 106 -27.66 -4.40 -0.38
CA VAL A 106 -27.99 -3.77 -1.67
C VAL A 106 -28.40 -4.79 -2.74
N TRP A 107 -27.75 -5.95 -2.78
CA TRP A 107 -27.97 -7.00 -3.79
C TRP A 107 -28.56 -8.29 -3.20
N GLY A 108 -28.69 -8.38 -1.88
CA GLY A 108 -29.18 -9.59 -1.21
C GLY A 108 -28.14 -10.70 -1.10
N VAL A 109 -26.89 -10.51 -1.54
CA VAL A 109 -25.83 -11.53 -1.49
C VAL A 109 -24.47 -10.91 -1.16
N TRP A 110 -23.58 -11.69 -0.53
CA TRP A 110 -22.24 -11.24 -0.15
C TRP A 110 -21.26 -11.20 -1.32
N TRP A 111 -21.53 -11.97 -2.37
CA TRP A 111 -20.69 -12.10 -3.54
C TRP A 111 -21.53 -12.40 -4.77
N VAL A 112 -21.15 -11.80 -5.89
CA VAL A 112 -21.62 -12.14 -7.23
C VAL A 112 -20.40 -12.23 -8.13
N TRP A 113 -20.49 -13.04 -9.18
CA TRP A 113 -19.45 -13.19 -10.20
C TRP A 113 -19.45 -12.02 -11.19
N ASP A 114 -19.51 -10.81 -10.66
CA ASP A 114 -19.48 -9.57 -11.43
C ASP A 114 -18.05 -9.26 -11.91
N PRO A 115 -17.87 -8.74 -13.15
CA PRO A 115 -16.55 -8.45 -13.69
C PRO A 115 -15.66 -7.59 -12.79
N ARG A 116 -16.20 -6.58 -12.11
CA ARG A 116 -15.42 -5.75 -11.18
C ARG A 116 -14.92 -6.55 -9.98
N LEU A 117 -15.82 -7.35 -9.40
CA LEU A 117 -15.51 -8.15 -8.21
C LEU A 117 -14.42 -9.18 -8.53
N VAL A 118 -14.59 -9.92 -9.63
CA VAL A 118 -13.63 -10.94 -10.07
C VAL A 118 -12.28 -10.32 -10.41
N THR A 119 -12.24 -9.25 -11.21
CA THR A 119 -10.97 -8.61 -11.58
C THR A 119 -10.26 -7.99 -10.37
N THR A 120 -11.01 -7.48 -9.37
CA THR A 120 -10.43 -7.03 -8.09
C THR A 120 -9.85 -8.19 -7.28
N ALA A 121 -10.52 -9.34 -7.24
CA ALA A 121 -9.97 -10.53 -6.58
C ALA A 121 -8.70 -11.03 -7.28
N VAL A 122 -8.68 -11.03 -8.61
CA VAL A 122 -7.46 -11.32 -9.39
C VAL A 122 -6.35 -10.31 -9.07
N LEU A 123 -6.68 -9.02 -8.95
CA LEU A 123 -5.72 -7.98 -8.57
C LEU A 123 -5.09 -8.28 -7.20
N LEU A 124 -5.90 -8.68 -6.22
CA LEU A 124 -5.40 -9.09 -4.90
C LEU A 124 -4.43 -10.27 -5.01
N LEU A 125 -4.80 -11.32 -5.74
CA LEU A 125 -3.98 -12.53 -5.91
C LEU A 125 -2.66 -12.23 -6.63
N VAL A 126 -2.69 -11.39 -7.67
CA VAL A 126 -1.49 -10.96 -8.40
C VAL A 126 -0.50 -10.25 -7.47
N TYR A 127 -0.98 -9.33 -6.63
CA TYR A 127 -0.09 -8.59 -5.73
C TYR A 127 0.29 -9.38 -4.46
N LEU A 128 -0.48 -10.38 -4.04
CA LEU A 128 0.00 -11.39 -3.11
C LEU A 128 1.14 -12.21 -3.74
N GLY A 129 0.99 -12.61 -5.01
CA GLY A 129 2.06 -13.24 -5.79
C GLY A 129 3.32 -12.37 -5.91
N TYR A 130 3.16 -11.07 -6.18
CA TYR A 130 4.26 -10.09 -6.14
C TYR A 130 5.03 -10.12 -4.82
N LEU A 131 4.31 -10.16 -3.68
CA LEU A 131 4.95 -10.20 -2.37
C LEU A 131 5.64 -11.55 -2.12
N SER A 132 5.07 -12.65 -2.58
CA SER A 132 5.65 -13.99 -2.43
C SER A 132 6.94 -14.19 -3.24
N VAL A 133 6.99 -13.76 -4.51
CA VAL A 133 8.15 -14.02 -5.39
C VAL A 133 9.42 -13.30 -4.96
N ARG A 134 9.29 -12.25 -4.13
CA ARG A 134 10.40 -11.46 -3.63
C ARG A 134 11.20 -12.18 -2.55
N GLY A 135 10.59 -13.12 -1.83
CA GLY A 135 11.23 -13.94 -0.80
C GLY A 135 11.82 -15.25 -1.33
N LEU A 136 11.77 -15.48 -2.65
CA LEU A 136 12.32 -16.70 -3.25
C LEU A 136 13.84 -16.59 -3.44
N GLY A 137 14.60 -17.51 -2.86
CA GLY A 137 16.06 -17.55 -2.96
C GLY A 137 16.78 -16.43 -2.20
N ASP A 138 18.11 -16.50 -2.19
CA ASP A 138 18.92 -15.69 -1.27
C ASP A 138 19.38 -14.34 -1.85
N ASP A 139 19.39 -14.20 -3.19
CA ASP A 139 19.73 -12.94 -3.84
C ASP A 139 18.55 -11.96 -3.82
N ARG A 140 18.65 -10.97 -2.93
CA ARG A 140 17.70 -9.86 -2.83
C ARG A 140 17.50 -9.11 -4.14
N ALA A 141 18.56 -8.90 -4.93
CA ALA A 141 18.44 -8.17 -6.19
C ALA A 141 17.70 -9.00 -7.24
N ALA A 142 17.89 -10.32 -7.28
CA ALA A 142 17.07 -11.21 -8.10
C ALA A 142 15.61 -11.23 -7.66
N GLY A 143 15.34 -11.25 -6.35
CA GLY A 143 13.99 -11.11 -5.78
C GLY A 143 13.30 -9.84 -6.24
N ALA A 144 13.98 -8.70 -6.11
CA ALA A 144 13.48 -7.41 -6.57
C ALA A 144 13.20 -7.38 -8.08
N ARG A 145 14.04 -8.00 -8.92
CA ARG A 145 13.82 -8.08 -10.38
C ARG A 145 12.56 -8.89 -10.74
N ARG A 146 12.37 -10.05 -10.11
CA ARG A 146 11.16 -10.88 -10.33
C ARG A 146 9.91 -10.15 -9.85
N ALA A 147 9.96 -9.56 -8.66
CA ALA A 147 8.84 -8.78 -8.13
C ALA A 147 8.52 -7.59 -9.05
N ALA A 148 9.52 -6.82 -9.50
CA ALA A 148 9.33 -5.71 -10.42
C ALA A 148 8.60 -6.13 -11.72
N ALA A 149 8.99 -7.26 -12.32
CA ALA A 149 8.31 -7.79 -13.50
C ALA A 149 6.83 -8.13 -13.22
N VAL A 150 6.55 -8.84 -12.12
CA VAL A 150 5.17 -9.16 -11.71
C VAL A 150 4.38 -7.88 -11.43
N GLY A 151 4.97 -6.89 -10.77
CA GLY A 151 4.29 -5.64 -10.42
C GLY A 151 3.93 -4.79 -11.64
N ILE A 152 4.80 -4.76 -12.64
CA ILE A 152 4.55 -4.05 -13.91
C ILE A 152 3.43 -4.74 -14.69
N ILE A 153 3.51 -6.06 -14.87
CA ILE A 153 2.49 -6.83 -15.58
C ILE A 153 1.16 -6.76 -14.83
N GLY A 154 1.20 -6.92 -13.50
CA GLY A 154 0.03 -6.88 -12.64
C GLY A 154 -0.71 -5.55 -12.65
N PHE A 155 0.00 -4.43 -12.85
CA PHE A 155 -0.64 -3.12 -12.96
C PHE A 155 -1.60 -3.03 -14.15
N ALA A 156 -1.40 -3.81 -15.22
CA ALA A 156 -2.33 -3.84 -16.35
C ALA A 156 -3.75 -4.28 -15.95
N ASN A 157 -3.91 -4.96 -14.81
CA ASN A 157 -5.23 -5.31 -14.28
C ASN A 157 -5.95 -4.13 -13.59
N VAL A 158 -5.23 -3.09 -13.13
CA VAL A 158 -5.84 -1.89 -12.52
C VAL A 158 -6.81 -1.18 -13.47
N PRO A 159 -6.44 -0.82 -14.73
CA PRO A 159 -7.38 -0.22 -15.66
C PRO A 159 -8.52 -1.18 -16.02
N VAL A 160 -8.26 -2.49 -16.07
CA VAL A 160 -9.33 -3.49 -16.28
C VAL A 160 -10.37 -3.43 -15.18
N VAL A 161 -9.96 -3.37 -13.91
CA VAL A 161 -10.88 -3.23 -12.77
C VAL A 161 -11.61 -1.88 -12.78
N HIS A 162 -10.89 -0.80 -13.11
CA HIS A 162 -11.45 0.55 -13.12
C HIS A 162 -12.54 0.69 -14.19
N PHE A 163 -12.25 0.27 -15.42
CA PHE A 163 -13.17 0.39 -16.54
C PHE A 163 -14.13 -0.81 -16.68
N SER A 164 -14.05 -1.81 -15.80
CA SER A 164 -14.94 -2.99 -15.88
C SER A 164 -16.43 -2.64 -15.86
N VAL A 165 -16.80 -1.53 -15.20
CA VAL A 165 -18.18 -1.05 -15.11
C VAL A 165 -18.67 -0.36 -16.38
N VAL A 166 -17.76 0.03 -17.26
CA VAL A 166 -18.06 0.61 -18.59
C VAL A 166 -18.04 -0.49 -19.65
N TRP A 167 -17.07 -1.41 -19.57
CA TRP A 167 -16.86 -2.43 -20.59
C TRP A 167 -17.85 -3.60 -20.52
N TRP A 168 -18.40 -3.90 -19.34
CA TRP A 168 -19.34 -5.00 -19.17
C TRP A 168 -20.62 -4.55 -18.46
N ARG A 169 -21.71 -5.28 -18.75
CA ARG A 169 -22.94 -5.17 -17.98
C ARG A 169 -22.69 -5.68 -16.57
N THR A 170 -22.85 -4.79 -15.60
CA THR A 170 -22.47 -5.02 -14.20
C THR A 170 -23.62 -4.64 -13.28
N LEU A 171 -23.70 -5.30 -12.12
CA LEU A 171 -24.54 -4.84 -11.01
C LEU A 171 -23.85 -3.74 -10.19
N HIS A 172 -22.56 -3.54 -10.44
CA HIS A 172 -21.73 -2.60 -9.73
C HIS A 172 -21.99 -1.18 -10.23
N GLN A 173 -22.14 -0.26 -9.28
CA GLN A 173 -22.30 1.15 -9.60
C GLN A 173 -21.11 1.71 -10.40
N PRO A 174 -21.35 2.69 -11.30
CA PRO A 174 -20.29 3.41 -11.99
C PRO A 174 -19.24 3.98 -11.02
N ALA A 175 -18.02 4.16 -11.50
CA ALA A 175 -16.96 4.73 -10.66
C ALA A 175 -17.35 6.15 -10.19
N SER A 176 -17.17 6.44 -8.90
CA SER A 176 -17.43 7.78 -8.35
C SER A 176 -16.23 8.72 -8.49
N VAL A 177 -15.03 8.14 -8.67
CA VAL A 177 -13.75 8.86 -8.76
C VAL A 177 -13.09 8.49 -10.09
N LEU A 178 -12.57 9.46 -10.83
CA LEU A 178 -11.96 9.28 -12.16
C LEU A 178 -12.87 8.56 -13.19
N SER A 179 -14.18 8.73 -13.09
CA SER A 179 -15.12 8.26 -14.13
C SER A 179 -15.25 9.31 -15.23
N PRO A 180 -15.23 8.90 -16.51
CA PRO A 180 -15.54 9.81 -17.62
C PRO A 180 -17.01 10.27 -17.62
N ASP A 181 -17.91 9.48 -17.02
CA ASP A 181 -19.32 9.81 -16.85
C ASP A 181 -19.74 9.40 -15.43
N PRO A 182 -19.52 10.26 -14.41
CA PRO A 182 -19.88 9.96 -13.03
C PRO A 182 -21.40 10.04 -12.86
N ALA A 183 -21.98 9.05 -12.19
CA ALA A 183 -23.40 9.08 -11.85
C ALA A 183 -23.73 10.35 -11.03
N PRO A 184 -24.91 10.96 -11.22
CA PRO A 184 -25.32 12.12 -10.42
C PRO A 184 -25.26 11.82 -8.92
N MET A 185 -24.53 12.64 -8.17
CA MET A 185 -24.32 12.49 -6.73
C MET A 185 -24.58 13.83 -6.02
N ASP A 186 -25.26 13.80 -4.87
CA ASP A 186 -25.48 15.01 -4.06
C ASP A 186 -24.11 15.63 -3.71
N PRO A 187 -23.93 16.96 -3.89
CA PRO A 187 -22.66 17.63 -3.62
C PRO A 187 -22.10 17.39 -2.21
N ARG A 188 -22.97 17.16 -1.21
CA ARG A 188 -22.57 16.84 0.16
C ARG A 188 -21.98 15.43 0.27
N MET A 189 -22.52 14.46 -0.46
CA MET A 189 -21.96 13.11 -0.57
C MET A 189 -20.61 13.17 -1.30
N ALA A 190 -20.52 13.96 -2.36
CA ALA A 190 -19.27 14.19 -3.11
C ALA A 190 -18.18 14.80 -2.22
N ALA A 191 -18.53 15.82 -1.42
CA ALA A 191 -17.63 16.45 -0.47
C ALA A 191 -17.15 15.46 0.61
N ALA A 192 -18.06 14.69 1.21
CA ALA A 192 -17.73 13.66 2.20
C ALA A 192 -16.77 12.62 1.61
N LEU A 193 -17.04 12.14 0.38
CA LEU A 193 -16.18 11.20 -0.32
C LEU A 193 -14.80 11.79 -0.64
N GLY A 194 -14.74 13.03 -1.11
CA GLY A 194 -13.48 13.71 -1.42
C GLY A 194 -12.58 13.88 -0.20
N VAL A 195 -13.15 14.28 0.94
CA VAL A 195 -12.40 14.40 2.21
C VAL A 195 -11.95 13.03 2.71
N ALA A 196 -12.76 11.97 2.53
CA ALA A 196 -12.35 10.61 2.87
C ALA A 196 -11.20 10.10 1.99
N VAL A 197 -11.24 10.36 0.67
CA VAL A 197 -10.14 10.06 -0.26
C VAL A 197 -8.85 10.77 0.17
N LEU A 198 -8.95 12.05 0.55
CA LEU A 198 -7.81 12.79 1.08
C LEU A 198 -7.27 12.16 2.37
N ALA A 199 -8.15 11.82 3.32
CA ALA A 199 -7.77 11.20 4.58
C ALA A 199 -7.00 9.89 4.37
N PHE A 200 -7.52 8.99 3.52
CA PHE A 200 -6.86 7.74 3.17
C PHE A 200 -5.52 7.98 2.47
N THR A 201 -5.45 8.96 1.55
CA THR A 201 -4.19 9.29 0.85
C THR A 201 -3.12 9.79 1.81
N LEU A 202 -3.46 10.67 2.75
CA LEU A 202 -2.54 11.18 3.77
C LEU A 202 -2.08 10.07 4.73
N ALA A 203 -3.02 9.24 5.18
CA ALA A 203 -2.72 8.09 6.05
C ALA A 203 -1.84 7.07 5.32
N GLY A 204 -2.14 6.75 4.07
CA GLY A 204 -1.35 5.85 3.24
C GLY A 204 0.07 6.36 3.01
N ALA A 205 0.23 7.65 2.71
CA ALA A 205 1.54 8.28 2.60
C ALA A 205 2.34 8.17 3.91
N LEU A 206 1.70 8.33 5.07
CA LEU A 206 2.35 8.15 6.36
C LEU A 206 2.80 6.69 6.57
N VAL A 207 1.93 5.73 6.28
CA VAL A 207 2.22 4.30 6.43
C VAL A 207 3.39 3.90 5.53
N VAL A 208 3.37 4.28 4.25
CA VAL A 208 4.47 4.01 3.31
C VAL A 208 5.77 4.65 3.79
N ARG A 209 5.75 5.92 4.23
CA ARG A 209 6.94 6.60 4.76
C ARG A 209 7.53 5.90 5.98
N ARG A 210 6.69 5.46 6.91
CA ARG A 210 7.13 4.71 8.10
C ARG A 210 7.70 3.35 7.69
N ARG A 211 7.04 2.65 6.78
CA ARG A 211 7.50 1.35 6.27
C ARG A 211 8.86 1.45 5.57
N LEU A 212 9.07 2.50 4.78
CA LEU A 212 10.35 2.77 4.13
C LEU A 212 11.51 2.92 5.13
N ARG A 213 11.27 3.51 6.30
CA ARG A 213 12.29 3.61 7.35
C ARG A 213 12.61 2.26 7.95
N VAL A 214 11.58 1.44 8.20
CA VAL A 214 11.76 0.08 8.71
C VAL A 214 12.60 -0.74 7.72
N LEU A 215 12.28 -0.68 6.42
CA LEU A 215 13.04 -1.38 5.39
C LEU A 215 14.49 -0.84 5.28
N ALA A 216 14.70 0.47 5.39
CA ALA A 216 16.05 1.04 5.36
C ALA A 216 16.92 0.61 6.56
N VAL A 217 16.33 0.50 7.75
CA VAL A 217 17.03 0.01 8.95
C VAL A 217 17.36 -1.48 8.81
N ALA A 218 16.41 -2.28 8.32
CA ALA A 218 16.63 -3.71 8.06
C ALA A 218 17.77 -3.95 7.06
N ASP A 219 17.85 -3.15 5.99
CA ASP A 219 18.93 -3.22 5.01
C ASP A 219 20.30 -2.91 5.64
N THR A 220 20.34 -1.95 6.56
CA THR A 220 21.58 -1.56 7.26
C THR A 220 22.03 -2.65 8.22
N ALA A 221 21.09 -3.30 8.92
CA ALA A 221 21.38 -4.40 9.84
C ALA A 221 21.82 -5.69 9.13
N ALA A 222 21.38 -5.89 7.87
CA ALA A 222 21.77 -7.03 7.05
C ALA A 222 23.10 -6.84 6.30
N ALA A 223 23.67 -5.63 6.30
CA ALA A 223 24.96 -5.38 5.69
C ALA A 223 26.07 -6.05 6.52
N PRO A 224 27.06 -6.71 5.88
CA PRO A 224 28.21 -7.24 6.61
C PRO A 224 28.94 -6.11 7.35
N PRO A 225 29.51 -6.37 8.54
CA PRO A 225 30.29 -5.37 9.27
C PRO A 225 31.41 -4.82 8.38
N ALA A 226 31.64 -3.51 8.44
CA ALA A 226 32.70 -2.88 7.66
C ALA A 226 34.05 -3.52 8.01
N GLU A 227 34.91 -3.75 7.00
CA GLU A 227 36.24 -4.35 7.10
C GLU A 227 37.22 -3.66 8.10
N GLY A 228 36.82 -2.58 8.78
CA GLY A 228 37.62 -1.84 9.75
C GLY A 228 37.30 -2.08 11.22
N ASP A 229 36.24 -2.84 11.57
CA ASP A 229 35.86 -3.11 12.98
C ASP A 229 36.36 -4.47 13.50
N ALA A 230 37.15 -5.20 12.70
CA ALA A 230 37.90 -6.31 13.25
C ALA A 230 38.89 -5.76 14.29
N PRO A 231 38.90 -6.23 15.55
CA PRO A 231 39.86 -5.77 16.54
C PRO A 231 41.26 -6.04 15.99
N THR A 232 41.95 -4.96 15.59
CA THR A 232 43.34 -5.02 15.14
C THR A 232 44.17 -5.55 16.29
N GLY A 233 44.60 -6.81 16.16
CA GLY A 233 45.68 -7.42 16.92
C GLY A 233 45.61 -7.22 18.43
N VAL A 234 44.97 -8.15 19.13
CA VAL A 234 45.55 -8.57 20.40
C VAL A 234 46.87 -9.23 20.03
N ALA A 235 47.96 -8.49 20.17
CA ALA A 235 49.30 -9.04 20.03
C ALA A 235 49.37 -10.31 20.90
N ALA A 236 49.67 -11.45 20.28
CA ALA A 236 49.88 -12.70 21.00
C ALA A 236 51.02 -12.45 22.00
N GLU A 237 50.68 -12.42 23.28
CA GLU A 237 51.65 -12.36 24.36
C GLU A 237 52.55 -13.60 24.24
N PRO A 238 53.89 -13.45 24.18
CA PRO A 238 54.77 -14.59 24.04
C PRO A 238 54.61 -15.51 25.24
N LEU A 239 54.25 -16.76 24.95
CA LEU A 239 54.06 -17.82 25.93
C LEU A 239 55.36 -18.03 26.71
N VAL A 240 55.41 -17.53 27.95
CA VAL A 240 56.55 -17.74 28.85
C VAL A 240 56.59 -19.23 29.21
N VAL A 241 57.52 -19.96 28.60
CA VAL A 241 57.81 -21.35 28.94
C VAL A 241 58.53 -21.37 30.28
N VAL A 242 57.80 -21.68 31.34
CA VAL A 242 58.38 -21.94 32.67
C VAL A 242 59.04 -23.34 32.66
N PRO A 243 60.34 -23.47 32.96
CA PRO A 243 60.98 -24.79 33.04
C PRO A 243 60.45 -25.55 34.26
N ARG A 244 59.98 -26.78 34.06
CA ARG A 244 59.64 -27.68 35.17
C ARG A 244 60.93 -28.10 35.88
N SER A 245 61.06 -27.73 37.15
CA SER A 245 62.07 -28.30 38.04
C SER A 245 61.81 -29.79 38.22
N ARG A 246 62.84 -30.62 37.99
CA ARG A 246 62.81 -32.05 38.31
C ARG A 246 63.03 -32.22 39.81
N SER A 247 62.09 -32.90 40.46
CA SER A 247 62.29 -33.67 41.70
C SER A 247 61.28 -34.81 41.71
#